data_AF-A0A920AKZ9-F1
#
_entry.id   AF-A0A920AKZ9-F1
#
_cell.length_a   1.000
_cell.length_b   1.000
_cell.length_c   1.000
_cell.angle_alpha   90.00
_cell.angle_beta   90.00
_cell.angle_gamma   90.00
#
_symmetry.space_group_name_H-M   'P 1'
#
loop_
_entity.id
_entity.type
_entity.pdbx_description
1 polymer ?
#
loop_
_entity_poly.entity_id
_entity_poly.type
_entity_poly.pdbx_seq_one_letter_code
_entity_poly.pdbx_strand_id
1 'polypeptide(L)'
;MKSLKNIHLLKLILPFSIFLFACEEKKISEKSTWSLINEEIFAPNCANCHFSGSTIARQSGLDFSSNNIYNNLVDAEPKNLAAQRDGLVIVSSAGGMKGLSKSYLWEKINAYEREHFLSDHPDYGQLMPPGDNFLTDGQLQFVRTWIEEGAPNLSSVADEILLQNTNKYQLPNFTPLDKPSNGFQLHLEPFDIQPDYEKEFFVYTDLKLDEDKYVNRIEIEMRSGSHHFLLYTFDENTPSNILPEYGEIRDLRDENGILNITTLTSMQYHVFFNGTQWPSLDFKLPEE
;
A
#
# COMPACT_ATOMS: atom_id res chain seq x y z
N MET A 1 -32.96 -49.83 82.17
CA MET A 1 -31.60 -49.61 81.65
C MET A 1 -31.54 -50.05 80.19
N LYS A 2 -31.44 -49.07 79.28
CA LYS A 2 -30.95 -49.07 77.86
C LYS A 2 -31.32 -50.30 77.00
N SER A 3 -32.45 -50.36 76.29
CA SER A 3 -32.83 -49.67 75.02
C SER A 3 -31.80 -49.84 73.88
N LEU A 4 -32.12 -50.76 72.95
CA LEU A 4 -31.56 -50.84 71.61
C LEU A 4 -31.99 -49.61 70.79
N LYS A 5 -31.07 -49.01 70.03
CA LYS A 5 -31.40 -48.09 68.94
C LYS A 5 -30.59 -48.40 67.69
N ASN A 6 -31.37 -48.59 66.64
CA ASN A 6 -31.06 -48.81 65.23
C ASN A 6 -29.96 -47.92 64.66
N ILE A 7 -29.09 -48.54 63.86
CA ILE A 7 -28.19 -47.87 62.92
C ILE A 7 -29.02 -47.52 61.67
N HIS A 8 -29.33 -46.24 61.48
CA HIS A 8 -29.80 -45.73 60.18
C HIS A 8 -28.59 -45.30 59.35
N LEU A 9 -28.32 -46.05 58.28
CA LEU A 9 -27.34 -45.71 57.26
C LEU A 9 -27.96 -44.64 56.35
N LEU A 10 -27.57 -43.37 56.54
CA LEU A 10 -28.00 -42.26 55.70
C LEU A 10 -27.23 -42.32 54.36
N LYS A 11 -27.90 -42.76 53.28
CA LYS A 11 -27.34 -42.70 51.92
C LYS A 11 -27.39 -41.24 51.44
N LEU A 12 -26.24 -40.57 51.42
CA LEU A 12 -26.07 -39.28 50.76
C LEU A 12 -25.94 -39.51 49.25
N ILE A 13 -27.00 -39.26 48.50
CA ILE A 13 -26.97 -39.26 47.03
C ILE A 13 -26.46 -37.88 46.58
N LEU A 14 -25.22 -37.83 46.13
CA LEU A 14 -24.62 -36.65 45.49
C LEU A 14 -25.16 -36.57 44.04
N PRO A 15 -25.80 -35.48 43.58
CA PRO A 15 -26.16 -35.35 42.18
C PRO A 15 -24.90 -35.03 41.39
N PHE A 16 -24.44 -35.99 40.58
CA PHE A 16 -23.40 -35.78 39.58
C PHE A 16 -23.99 -34.88 38.49
N SER A 17 -23.80 -33.56 38.63
CA SER A 17 -24.10 -32.59 37.58
C SER A 17 -23.14 -32.83 36.43
N ILE A 18 -23.63 -33.52 35.40
CA ILE A 18 -22.95 -33.65 34.11
C ILE A 18 -23.02 -32.26 33.47
N PHE A 19 -21.96 -31.48 33.64
CA PHE A 19 -21.69 -30.33 32.77
C PHE A 19 -21.45 -30.89 31.38
N LEU A 20 -22.50 -30.87 30.55
CA LEU A 20 -22.36 -30.96 29.11
C LEU A 20 -21.57 -29.72 28.69
N PHE A 21 -20.25 -29.86 28.58
CA PHE A 21 -19.46 -28.97 27.75
C PHE A 21 -20.05 -29.08 26.35
N ALA A 22 -20.82 -28.06 25.94
CA ALA A 22 -21.11 -27.85 24.55
C ALA A 22 -19.76 -27.66 23.85
N CYS A 23 -19.30 -28.69 23.13
CA CYS A 23 -18.33 -28.46 22.08
C CYS A 23 -19.02 -27.51 21.10
N GLU A 24 -18.52 -26.29 21.02
CA GLU A 24 -18.79 -25.42 19.89
C GLU A 24 -18.24 -26.14 18.66
N GLU A 25 -19.14 -26.69 17.84
CA GLU A 25 -18.75 -27.29 16.57
C GLU A 25 -18.05 -26.20 15.75
N LYS A 26 -16.75 -26.37 15.51
CA LYS A 26 -16.01 -25.55 14.55
C LYS A 26 -16.78 -25.63 13.25
N LYS A 27 -17.39 -24.51 12.81
CA LYS A 27 -17.96 -24.42 11.46
C LYS A 27 -16.85 -24.78 10.49
N ILE A 28 -16.91 -25.98 9.94
CA ILE A 28 -16.05 -26.37 8.83
C ILE A 28 -16.59 -25.61 7.66
N SER A 29 -15.90 -24.55 7.27
CA SER A 29 -16.11 -23.95 5.98
C SER A 29 -15.79 -24.98 4.91
N GLU A 30 -16.76 -25.25 4.03
CA GLU A 30 -16.53 -26.11 2.86
C GLU A 30 -15.64 -25.43 1.81
N LYS A 31 -15.33 -24.13 1.98
CA LYS A 31 -14.54 -23.37 1.04
C LYS A 31 -13.04 -23.58 1.26
N SER A 32 -12.29 -23.63 0.16
CA SER A 32 -10.84 -23.59 0.22
C SER A 32 -10.37 -22.22 0.69
N THR A 33 -9.16 -22.16 1.27
CA THR A 33 -8.55 -20.88 1.67
C THR A 33 -8.43 -19.94 0.48
N TRP A 34 -8.10 -20.46 -0.71
CA TRP A 34 -8.08 -19.68 -1.94
C TRP A 34 -9.45 -19.09 -2.30
N SER A 35 -10.54 -19.87 -2.20
CA SER A 35 -11.90 -19.37 -2.49
C SER A 35 -12.23 -18.16 -1.62
N LEU A 36 -11.90 -18.23 -0.33
CA LEU A 36 -12.11 -17.15 0.63
C LEU A 36 -11.21 -15.94 0.36
N ILE A 37 -9.93 -16.16 0.00
CA ILE A 37 -9.03 -15.07 -0.43
C ILE A 37 -9.63 -14.35 -1.64
N ASN A 38 -10.10 -15.10 -2.64
CA ASN A 38 -10.66 -14.50 -3.83
C ASN A 38 -11.95 -13.72 -3.53
N GLU A 39 -12.87 -14.30 -2.75
CA GLU A 39 -14.18 -13.72 -2.47
C GLU A 39 -14.16 -12.57 -1.45
N GLU A 40 -13.35 -12.68 -0.39
CA GLU A 40 -13.38 -11.75 0.74
C GLU A 40 -12.22 -10.75 0.76
N ILE A 41 -11.18 -10.99 -0.06
CA ILE A 41 -9.98 -10.14 -0.10
C ILE A 41 -9.80 -9.55 -1.50
N PHE A 42 -9.56 -10.37 -2.52
CA PHE A 42 -9.16 -9.85 -3.84
C PHE A 42 -10.32 -9.25 -4.64
N ALA A 43 -11.49 -9.90 -4.68
CA ALA A 43 -12.66 -9.33 -5.34
C ALA A 43 -13.04 -7.94 -4.78
N PRO A 44 -13.22 -7.75 -3.45
CA PRO A 44 -13.61 -6.44 -2.93
C PRO A 44 -12.51 -5.38 -2.95
N ASN A 45 -11.22 -5.76 -2.84
CA ASN A 45 -10.13 -4.78 -2.69
C ASN A 45 -9.29 -4.57 -3.96
N CYS A 46 -9.33 -5.49 -4.92
CA CYS A 46 -8.45 -5.46 -6.10
C CYS A 46 -9.22 -5.36 -7.42
N ALA A 47 -10.39 -6.00 -7.54
CA ALA A 47 -11.11 -6.09 -8.82
C ALA A 47 -11.58 -4.74 -9.37
N ASN A 48 -11.80 -3.72 -8.52
CA ASN A 48 -12.17 -2.38 -8.98
C ASN A 48 -11.09 -1.71 -9.85
N CYS A 49 -9.81 -2.06 -9.64
CA CYS A 49 -8.71 -1.57 -10.48
C CYS A 49 -8.25 -2.64 -11.48
N HIS A 50 -8.28 -3.90 -11.09
CA HIS A 50 -7.80 -5.05 -11.87
C HIS A 50 -8.95 -5.82 -12.51
N PHE A 51 -9.69 -5.17 -13.40
CA PHE A 51 -10.75 -5.79 -14.20
C PHE A 51 -10.39 -5.81 -15.68
N SER A 52 -11.06 -6.67 -16.44
CA SER A 52 -10.84 -6.82 -17.88
C SER A 52 -10.94 -5.48 -18.63
N GLY A 53 -9.88 -5.12 -19.35
CA GLY A 53 -9.81 -3.89 -20.13
C GLY A 53 -9.32 -2.66 -19.36
N SER A 54 -9.11 -2.74 -18.04
CA SER A 54 -8.49 -1.64 -17.28
C SER A 54 -7.01 -1.45 -17.64
N THR A 55 -6.49 -0.23 -17.46
CA THR A 55 -5.06 0.05 -17.66
C THR A 55 -4.20 -0.75 -16.68
N ILE A 56 -4.64 -0.88 -15.44
CA ILE A 56 -3.92 -1.60 -14.38
C ILE A 56 -3.86 -3.11 -14.68
N ALA A 57 -4.94 -3.71 -15.19
CA ALA A 57 -4.95 -5.12 -15.60
C ALA A 57 -4.00 -5.38 -16.78
N ARG A 58 -3.92 -4.45 -17.75
CA ARG A 58 -2.94 -4.56 -18.84
C ARG A 58 -1.50 -4.48 -18.35
N GLN A 59 -1.21 -3.56 -17.42
CA GLN A 59 0.13 -3.34 -16.88
C GLN A 59 0.59 -4.48 -15.96
N SER A 60 -0.29 -4.96 -15.08
CA SER A 60 0.01 -6.04 -14.13
C SER A 60 -0.09 -7.44 -14.75
N GLY A 61 -0.96 -7.61 -15.75
CA GLY A 61 -1.35 -8.93 -16.25
C GLY A 61 -2.41 -9.63 -15.39
N LEU A 62 -2.95 -8.96 -14.36
CA LEU A 62 -3.90 -9.52 -13.42
C LEU A 62 -5.31 -8.96 -13.63
N ASP A 63 -6.27 -9.87 -13.77
CA ASP A 63 -7.70 -9.59 -13.86
C ASP A 63 -8.46 -10.40 -12.80
N PHE A 64 -8.75 -9.76 -11.67
CA PHE A 64 -9.47 -10.37 -10.55
C PHE A 64 -10.99 -10.49 -10.81
N SER A 65 -11.48 -10.01 -11.96
CA SER A 65 -12.86 -10.28 -12.42
C SER A 65 -12.98 -11.61 -13.19
N SER A 66 -11.86 -12.28 -13.48
CA SER A 66 -11.81 -13.53 -14.24
C SER A 66 -12.01 -14.78 -13.39
N ASN A 67 -12.73 -15.77 -13.93
CA ASN A 67 -12.94 -17.08 -13.30
C ASN A 67 -11.67 -17.95 -13.21
N ASN A 68 -10.55 -17.57 -13.84
CA ASN A 68 -9.31 -18.35 -13.87
C ASN A 68 -8.10 -17.60 -13.27
N ILE A 69 -8.34 -16.69 -12.33
CA ILE A 69 -7.27 -15.85 -11.78
C ILE A 69 -6.20 -16.64 -11.01
N TYR A 70 -6.53 -17.80 -10.40
CA TYR A 70 -5.56 -18.63 -9.68
C TYR A 70 -4.34 -19.00 -10.53
N ASN A 71 -4.58 -19.48 -11.76
CA ASN A 71 -3.50 -19.92 -12.67
C ASN A 71 -2.68 -18.75 -13.22
N ASN A 72 -3.22 -17.53 -13.19
CA ASN A 72 -2.50 -16.32 -13.56
C ASN A 72 -1.78 -15.69 -12.37
N LEU A 73 -1.88 -16.29 -11.17
CA LEU A 73 -1.37 -15.76 -9.92
C LEU A 73 -0.29 -16.67 -9.33
N VAL A 74 -0.58 -17.95 -9.13
CA VAL A 74 0.35 -18.89 -8.50
C VAL A 74 1.40 -19.35 -9.51
N ASP A 75 2.68 -19.16 -9.15
CA ASP A 75 3.89 -19.44 -9.93
C ASP A 75 3.95 -18.77 -11.32
N ALA A 76 3.05 -17.82 -11.57
CA ALA A 76 3.05 -17.01 -12.77
C ALA A 76 4.14 -15.94 -12.72
N GLU A 77 4.75 -15.64 -13.87
CA GLU A 77 5.76 -14.59 -13.99
C GLU A 77 5.10 -13.20 -13.91
N PRO A 78 5.59 -12.28 -13.05
CA PRO A 78 5.06 -10.92 -12.98
C PRO A 78 5.41 -10.15 -14.25
N LYS A 79 4.58 -9.21 -14.69
CA LYS A 79 4.97 -8.30 -15.81
C LYS A 79 6.04 -7.28 -15.43
N ASN A 80 6.26 -7.04 -14.15
CA ASN A 80 7.27 -6.11 -13.67
C ASN A 80 8.67 -6.72 -13.89
N LEU A 81 9.48 -6.08 -14.73
CA LEU A 81 10.81 -6.58 -15.12
C LEU A 81 11.81 -6.63 -13.96
N ALA A 82 11.69 -5.74 -12.96
CA ALA A 82 12.55 -5.78 -11.78
C ALA A 82 12.24 -7.01 -10.93
N ALA A 83 10.96 -7.26 -10.64
CA ALA A 83 10.53 -8.47 -9.93
C ALA A 83 10.93 -9.77 -10.67
N GLN A 84 10.87 -9.77 -12.01
CA GLN A 84 11.38 -10.89 -12.82
C GLN A 84 12.89 -11.10 -12.63
N ARG A 85 13.68 -10.02 -12.67
CA ARG A 85 15.15 -10.07 -12.49
C ARG A 85 15.54 -10.59 -11.10
N ASP A 86 14.72 -10.29 -10.09
CA ASP A 86 14.91 -10.79 -8.73
C ASP A 86 14.41 -12.25 -8.55
N GLY A 87 13.89 -12.82 -9.63
CA GLY A 87 13.42 -14.21 -9.71
C GLY A 87 12.22 -14.43 -8.81
N LEU A 88 11.31 -13.46 -8.75
CA LEU A 88 10.02 -13.57 -8.08
C LEU A 88 8.96 -14.09 -9.05
N VAL A 89 7.95 -14.76 -8.49
CA VAL A 89 6.68 -15.06 -9.15
C VAL A 89 5.58 -14.23 -8.50
N ILE A 90 4.40 -14.10 -9.12
CA ILE A 90 3.32 -13.29 -8.54
C ILE A 90 2.95 -13.81 -7.13
N VAL A 91 2.67 -15.12 -7.00
CA VAL A 91 2.58 -15.82 -5.72
C VAL A 91 3.34 -17.14 -5.82
N SER A 92 4.22 -17.43 -4.87
CA SER A 92 5.05 -18.64 -4.88
C SER A 92 4.37 -19.79 -4.13
N SER A 93 4.33 -20.96 -4.75
CA SER A 93 3.88 -22.21 -4.10
C SER A 93 4.95 -22.90 -3.25
N ALA A 94 6.16 -22.31 -3.13
CA ALA A 94 7.28 -22.95 -2.45
C ALA A 94 7.07 -23.22 -0.94
N GLY A 95 6.09 -22.57 -0.32
CA GLY A 95 5.76 -22.73 1.08
C GLY A 95 6.78 -22.11 2.05
N GLY A 96 6.37 -21.98 3.31
CA GLY A 96 7.08 -21.32 4.39
C GLY A 96 7.56 -19.91 4.06
N MET A 97 8.65 -19.50 4.71
CA MET A 97 9.29 -18.19 4.46
C MET A 97 9.82 -18.06 3.03
N LYS A 98 10.13 -19.18 2.36
CA LYS A 98 10.56 -19.17 0.95
C LYS A 98 9.40 -18.79 0.03
N GLY A 99 8.18 -19.25 0.34
CA GLY A 99 6.96 -18.83 -0.35
C GLY A 99 6.79 -17.31 -0.28
N LEU A 100 6.86 -16.74 0.92
CA LEU A 100 6.74 -15.29 1.12
C LEU A 100 7.81 -14.50 0.36
N SER A 101 9.10 -14.81 0.58
CA SER A 101 10.23 -14.11 -0.07
C SER A 101 10.32 -14.30 -1.59
N LYS A 102 9.52 -15.21 -2.17
CA LYS A 102 9.40 -15.40 -3.63
C LYS A 102 8.08 -14.92 -4.21
N SER A 103 7.20 -14.34 -3.39
CA SER A 103 5.89 -13.84 -3.79
C SER A 103 5.93 -12.33 -3.99
N TYR A 104 5.93 -11.88 -5.23
CA TYR A 104 5.86 -10.46 -5.57
C TYR A 104 4.60 -9.80 -5.00
N LEU A 105 3.45 -10.48 -5.01
CA LEU A 105 2.21 -9.98 -4.40
C LEU A 105 2.41 -9.67 -2.91
N TRP A 106 3.15 -10.49 -2.18
CA TRP A 106 3.39 -10.30 -0.74
C TRP A 106 4.15 -8.99 -0.48
N GLU A 107 5.21 -8.72 -1.25
CA GLU A 107 5.94 -7.44 -1.19
C GLU A 107 5.00 -6.25 -1.45
N LYS A 108 4.05 -6.41 -2.38
CA LYS A 108 3.11 -5.33 -2.72
C LYS A 108 2.05 -5.06 -1.66
N ILE A 109 1.57 -6.08 -0.93
CA ILE A 109 0.42 -5.94 -0.01
C ILE A 109 0.80 -5.77 1.46
N ASN A 110 2.04 -6.12 1.83
CA ASN A 110 2.49 -6.07 3.22
C ASN A 110 2.90 -4.65 3.64
N ALA A 111 1.90 -3.83 4.01
CA ALA A 111 2.10 -2.44 4.39
C ALA A 111 3.01 -2.24 5.63
N TYR A 112 3.19 -3.26 6.47
CA TYR A 112 4.10 -3.20 7.62
C TYR A 112 5.59 -3.24 7.21
N GLU A 113 5.90 -3.71 6.01
CA GLU A 113 7.24 -3.73 5.42
C GLU A 113 7.42 -2.60 4.40
N ARG A 114 6.65 -1.51 4.53
CA ARG A 114 6.66 -0.39 3.58
C ARG A 114 8.04 0.23 3.42
N GLU A 115 8.77 0.44 4.51
CA GLU A 115 10.12 1.02 4.45
C GLU A 115 11.09 0.11 3.69
N HIS A 116 11.01 -1.22 3.89
CA HIS A 116 11.75 -2.20 3.08
C HIS A 116 11.35 -2.11 1.61
N PHE A 117 10.05 -2.11 1.32
CA PHE A 117 9.53 -2.03 -0.05
C PHE A 117 10.05 -0.80 -0.80
N LEU A 118 10.00 0.37 -0.15
CA LEU A 118 10.46 1.62 -0.75
C LEU A 118 11.98 1.68 -0.87
N SER A 119 12.72 1.19 0.12
CA SER A 119 14.20 1.23 0.08
C SER A 119 14.77 0.26 -0.96
N ASP A 120 14.30 -0.97 -0.94
CA ASP A 120 15.00 -2.09 -1.58
C ASP A 120 14.44 -2.36 -2.99
N HIS A 121 13.21 -1.91 -3.28
CA HIS A 121 12.49 -2.23 -4.51
C HIS A 121 11.98 -0.99 -5.27
N PRO A 122 12.85 -0.05 -5.68
CA PRO A 122 12.46 1.17 -6.42
C PRO A 122 11.60 0.92 -7.64
N ASP A 123 11.88 -0.16 -8.35
CA ASP A 123 11.29 -0.44 -9.65
C ASP A 123 10.03 -1.33 -9.53
N TYR A 124 9.55 -1.63 -8.33
CA TYR A 124 8.34 -2.46 -8.12
C TYR A 124 7.03 -1.67 -8.26
N GLY A 125 7.14 -0.35 -8.46
CA GLY A 125 6.03 0.59 -8.46
C GLY A 125 5.57 0.87 -7.04
N GLN A 126 4.26 1.10 -6.86
CA GLN A 126 3.69 1.39 -5.53
C GLN A 126 3.14 0.13 -4.83
N LEU A 127 3.03 0.23 -3.50
CA LEU A 127 2.27 -0.71 -2.66
C LEU A 127 0.80 -0.79 -3.11
N MET A 128 0.15 -1.91 -2.75
CA MET A 128 -1.23 -2.23 -3.11
C MET A 128 -2.06 -2.62 -1.89
N PRO A 129 -3.33 -2.16 -1.80
CA PRO A 129 -3.92 -1.11 -2.61
C PRO A 129 -3.21 0.24 -2.42
N PRO A 130 -3.24 1.14 -3.42
CA PRO A 130 -2.59 2.45 -3.32
C PRO A 130 -3.28 3.34 -2.27
N GLY A 131 -2.53 4.32 -1.76
CA GLY A 131 -2.99 5.25 -0.74
C GLY A 131 -3.08 4.59 0.64
N ASP A 132 -4.20 4.81 1.33
CA ASP A 132 -4.38 4.41 2.74
C ASP A 132 -5.33 3.20 2.89
N ASN A 133 -5.80 2.61 1.78
CA ASN A 133 -6.75 1.51 1.80
C ASN A 133 -6.05 0.13 1.89
N PHE A 134 -5.16 -0.02 2.87
CA PHE A 134 -4.48 -1.30 3.11
C PHE A 134 -5.49 -2.40 3.50
N LEU A 135 -5.08 -3.66 3.23
CA LEU A 135 -5.76 -4.84 3.75
C LEU A 135 -5.77 -4.81 5.27
N THR A 136 -6.79 -5.42 5.88
CA THR A 136 -6.78 -5.58 7.34
C THR A 136 -5.69 -6.57 7.76
N ASP A 137 -5.24 -6.46 9.01
CA ASP A 137 -4.28 -7.39 9.61
C ASP A 137 -4.75 -8.84 9.46
N GLY A 138 -6.06 -9.06 9.61
CA GLY A 138 -6.69 -10.36 9.40
C GLY A 138 -6.58 -10.88 7.97
N GLN A 139 -6.91 -10.03 6.99
CA GLN A 139 -6.78 -10.37 5.56
C GLN A 139 -5.32 -10.64 5.18
N LEU A 140 -4.39 -9.80 5.65
CA LEU A 140 -2.96 -9.95 5.39
C LEU A 140 -2.43 -11.26 5.98
N GLN A 141 -2.79 -11.57 7.24
CA GLN A 141 -2.40 -12.83 7.88
C GLN A 141 -3.04 -14.05 7.19
N PHE A 142 -4.27 -13.93 6.68
CA PHE A 142 -4.94 -15.01 5.95
C PHE A 142 -4.23 -15.33 4.63
N VAL A 143 -3.84 -14.30 3.86
CA VAL A 143 -3.02 -14.46 2.65
C VAL A 143 -1.63 -15.00 2.98
N ARG A 144 -1.00 -14.50 4.06
CA ARG A 144 0.30 -15.00 4.53
C ARG A 144 0.27 -16.50 4.80
N THR A 145 -0.69 -16.96 5.60
CA THR A 145 -0.83 -18.38 5.94
C THR A 145 -1.05 -19.22 4.69
N TRP A 146 -1.87 -18.75 3.74
CA TRP A 146 -2.06 -19.44 2.46
C TRP A 146 -0.76 -19.60 1.66
N ILE A 147 0.08 -18.56 1.58
CA ILE A 147 1.38 -18.61 0.89
C ILE A 147 2.36 -19.52 1.64
N GLU A 148 2.43 -19.42 2.97
CA GLU A 148 3.29 -20.27 3.81
C GLU A 148 2.91 -21.75 3.71
N GLU A 149 1.64 -22.06 3.43
CA GLU A 149 1.15 -23.43 3.22
C GLU A 149 1.21 -23.88 1.74
N GLY A 150 1.91 -23.12 0.90
CA GLY A 150 2.18 -23.49 -0.50
C GLY A 150 1.09 -23.07 -1.50
N ALA A 151 0.29 -22.08 -1.14
CA ALA A 151 -0.75 -21.47 -1.97
C ALA A 151 -1.74 -22.47 -2.62
N PRO A 152 -2.30 -23.46 -1.89
CA PRO A 152 -3.15 -24.48 -2.49
C PRO A 152 -4.46 -23.91 -3.03
N ASN A 153 -4.93 -24.44 -4.17
CA ASN A 153 -6.20 -24.03 -4.79
C ASN A 153 -7.42 -24.57 -4.02
N LEU A 154 -7.38 -25.85 -3.63
CA LEU A 154 -8.57 -26.59 -3.15
C LEU A 154 -8.56 -26.86 -1.64
N SER A 155 -7.41 -26.75 -0.98
CA SER A 155 -7.29 -27.05 0.46
C SER A 155 -7.63 -25.84 1.33
N SER A 156 -8.19 -26.12 2.51
CA SER A 156 -8.32 -25.14 3.58
C SER A 156 -7.13 -25.28 4.52
N VAL A 157 -6.32 -24.23 4.61
CA VAL A 157 -5.04 -24.18 5.33
C VAL A 157 -4.93 -23.00 6.31
N ALA A 158 -5.81 -22.02 6.20
CA ALA A 158 -5.90 -20.87 7.11
C ALA A 158 -7.24 -20.87 7.87
N ASP A 159 -7.20 -20.47 9.15
CA ASP A 159 -8.40 -20.37 9.98
C ASP A 159 -9.16 -19.08 9.68
N GLU A 160 -10.46 -19.18 9.38
CA GLU A 160 -11.32 -18.04 9.06
C GLU A 160 -11.42 -17.02 10.19
N ILE A 161 -11.13 -17.41 11.44
CA ILE A 161 -11.10 -16.48 12.57
C ILE A 161 -10.13 -15.32 12.35
N LEU A 162 -9.09 -15.51 11.53
CA LEU A 162 -8.14 -14.44 11.17
C LEU A 162 -8.86 -13.26 10.51
N LEU A 163 -9.85 -13.51 9.67
CA LEU A 163 -10.59 -12.49 8.92
C LEU A 163 -11.42 -11.56 9.84
N GLN A 164 -11.64 -11.94 11.10
CA GLN A 164 -12.30 -11.09 12.10
C GLN A 164 -11.42 -9.95 12.58
N ASN A 165 -10.10 -10.01 12.38
CA ASN A 165 -9.20 -8.92 12.71
C ASN A 165 -9.27 -7.84 11.62
N THR A 166 -10.03 -6.78 11.92
CA THR A 166 -10.28 -5.65 11.01
C THR A 166 -9.34 -4.46 11.24
N ASN A 167 -8.35 -4.58 12.12
CA ASN A 167 -7.31 -3.56 12.27
C ASN A 167 -6.60 -3.33 10.94
N LYS A 168 -6.12 -2.10 10.71
CA LYS A 168 -5.38 -1.72 9.51
C LYS A 168 -4.11 -1.00 9.91
N TYR A 169 -3.05 -1.24 9.14
CA TYR A 169 -1.85 -0.42 9.18
C TYR A 169 -2.21 1.06 9.03
N GLN A 170 -1.61 1.90 9.87
CA GLN A 170 -1.72 3.35 9.82
C GLN A 170 -0.38 3.90 9.36
N LEU A 171 -0.41 4.77 8.36
CA LEU A 171 0.79 5.45 7.94
C LEU A 171 1.33 6.33 9.06
N PRO A 172 2.66 6.50 9.14
CA PRO A 172 3.25 7.49 10.02
C PRO A 172 2.67 8.88 9.74
N ASN A 173 2.47 9.67 10.79
CA ASN A 173 2.07 11.06 10.62
C ASN A 173 3.17 11.82 9.86
N PHE A 174 2.76 12.59 8.86
CA PHE A 174 3.66 13.51 8.16
C PHE A 174 4.29 14.47 9.17
N THR A 175 5.61 14.58 9.13
CA THR A 175 6.37 15.56 9.92
C THR A 175 7.07 16.48 8.94
N PRO A 176 6.76 17.79 8.92
CA PRO A 176 7.44 18.72 8.03
C PRO A 176 8.92 18.80 8.40
N LEU A 177 9.77 19.08 7.40
CA LEU A 177 11.18 19.35 7.62
C LEU A 177 11.35 20.59 8.51
N ASP A 178 12.40 20.58 9.32
CA ASP A 178 12.79 21.78 10.05
C ASP A 178 13.23 22.88 9.08
N LYS A 179 12.92 24.14 9.41
CA LYS A 179 13.40 25.27 8.62
C LYS A 179 14.93 25.28 8.62
N PRO A 180 15.60 25.36 7.46
CA PRO A 180 17.06 25.38 7.42
C PRO A 180 17.61 26.64 8.11
N SER A 181 18.74 26.48 8.81
CA SER A 181 19.45 27.59 9.44
C SER A 181 20.03 28.56 8.41
N ASN A 182 20.50 28.03 7.28
CA ASN A 182 20.95 28.77 6.11
C ASN A 182 20.27 28.18 4.86
N GLY A 183 19.42 28.98 4.22
CA GLY A 183 18.66 28.56 3.04
C GLY A 183 17.21 29.03 3.09
N PHE A 184 16.38 28.43 2.27
CA PHE A 184 14.94 28.68 2.21
C PHE A 184 14.20 27.34 2.27
N GLN A 185 12.95 27.41 2.74
CA GLN A 185 12.05 26.27 2.78
C GLN A 185 10.84 26.58 1.92
N LEU A 186 10.48 25.66 1.04
CA LEU A 186 9.26 25.70 0.25
C LEU A 186 8.22 24.83 0.94
N HIS A 187 7.02 25.38 1.09
CA HIS A 187 5.88 24.66 1.63
C HIS A 187 4.76 24.67 0.60
N LEU A 188 4.31 23.49 0.23
CA LEU A 188 3.12 23.32 -0.60
C LEU A 188 1.91 23.27 0.34
N GLU A 189 1.04 24.26 0.24
CA GLU A 189 -0.16 24.31 1.05
C GLU A 189 -1.11 23.14 0.74
N PRO A 190 -1.96 22.72 1.68
CA PRO A 190 -2.94 21.66 1.45
C PRO A 190 -3.81 21.93 0.21
N PHE A 191 -4.10 20.87 -0.53
CA PHE A 191 -4.91 20.90 -1.75
C PHE A 191 -5.83 19.69 -1.81
N ASP A 192 -6.93 19.83 -2.56
CA ASP A 192 -7.91 18.77 -2.72
C ASP A 192 -7.58 17.86 -3.92
N ILE A 193 -7.90 16.57 -3.75
CA ILE A 193 -7.81 15.53 -4.78
C ILE A 193 -9.18 14.85 -4.89
N GLN A 194 -9.65 14.67 -6.12
CA GLN A 194 -10.91 13.97 -6.38
C GLN A 194 -10.75 12.45 -6.13
N PRO A 195 -11.83 11.74 -5.76
CA PRO A 195 -11.80 10.28 -5.69
C PRO A 195 -11.34 9.67 -7.02
N ASP A 196 -10.51 8.62 -6.95
CA ASP A 196 -9.98 7.88 -8.11
C ASP A 196 -9.25 8.74 -9.15
N TYR A 197 -8.66 9.86 -8.71
CA TYR A 197 -7.94 10.80 -9.56
C TYR A 197 -6.50 10.99 -9.11
N GLU A 198 -5.55 11.00 -10.06
CA GLU A 198 -4.17 11.44 -9.81
C GLU A 198 -4.02 12.90 -10.24
N LYS A 199 -3.66 13.75 -9.28
CA LYS A 199 -3.51 15.19 -9.49
C LYS A 199 -2.06 15.56 -9.71
N GLU A 200 -1.75 16.08 -10.90
CA GLU A 200 -0.46 16.71 -11.23
C GLU A 200 -0.67 18.21 -11.45
N PHE A 201 0.09 19.03 -10.73
CA PHE A 201 -0.04 20.48 -10.76
C PHE A 201 1.28 21.17 -10.40
N PHE A 202 1.34 22.47 -10.68
CA PHE A 202 2.51 23.30 -10.46
C PHE A 202 2.15 24.55 -9.65
N VAL A 203 3.06 24.98 -8.78
CA VAL A 203 3.01 26.28 -8.10
C VAL A 203 4.32 26.99 -8.38
N TYR A 204 4.25 28.25 -8.80
CA TYR A 204 5.44 29.09 -8.96
C TYR A 204 5.67 29.90 -7.69
N THR A 205 6.86 29.81 -7.10
CA THR A 205 7.15 30.46 -5.81
C THR A 205 8.28 31.46 -5.98
N ASP A 206 8.06 32.67 -5.49
CA ASP A 206 9.10 33.69 -5.43
C ASP A 206 10.03 33.40 -4.24
N LEU A 207 11.27 33.01 -4.55
CA LEU A 207 12.30 32.72 -3.55
C LEU A 207 12.85 33.98 -2.86
N LYS A 208 12.51 35.18 -3.36
CA LYS A 208 13.03 36.46 -2.90
C LYS A 208 14.56 36.52 -2.92
N LEU A 209 15.17 35.86 -3.91
CA LEU A 209 16.60 35.91 -4.16
C LEU A 209 16.93 37.06 -5.11
N ASP A 210 17.93 37.86 -4.75
CA ASP A 210 18.45 39.00 -5.51
C ASP A 210 19.75 38.68 -6.27
N GLU A 211 20.34 37.51 -6.00
CA GLU A 211 21.54 36.98 -6.65
C GLU A 211 21.52 35.45 -6.68
N ASP A 212 22.33 34.86 -7.55
CA ASP A 212 22.50 33.41 -7.64
C ASP A 212 23.00 32.83 -6.32
N LYS A 213 22.39 31.73 -5.88
CA LYS A 213 22.78 31.01 -4.67
C LYS A 213 23.23 29.60 -5.00
N TYR A 214 24.36 29.21 -4.43
CA TYR A 214 24.81 27.82 -4.45
C TYR A 214 24.02 27.00 -3.43
N VAL A 215 23.40 25.91 -3.90
CA VAL A 215 22.65 24.96 -3.06
C VAL A 215 23.46 23.69 -2.90
N ASN A 216 23.91 23.41 -1.68
CA ASN A 216 24.75 22.23 -1.38
C ASN A 216 24.00 21.10 -0.68
N ARG A 217 22.73 21.29 -0.30
CA ARG A 217 21.88 20.25 0.28
C ARG A 217 20.42 20.50 -0.11
N ILE A 218 19.70 19.44 -0.43
CA ILE A 218 18.27 19.46 -0.74
C ILE A 218 17.62 18.39 0.12
N GLU A 219 16.62 18.81 0.89
CA GLU A 219 15.77 17.94 1.69
C GLU A 219 14.34 18.06 1.15
N ILE A 220 13.69 16.92 0.91
CA ILE A 220 12.29 16.84 0.47
C ILE A 220 11.58 15.87 1.40
N GLU A 221 10.39 16.25 1.86
CA GLU A 221 9.49 15.37 2.61
C GLU A 221 8.08 15.53 2.03
N MET A 222 7.43 14.41 1.72
CA MET A 222 6.08 14.36 1.15
C MET A 222 5.12 13.64 2.09
N ARG A 223 3.86 14.12 2.09
CA ARG A 223 2.76 13.36 2.69
C ARG A 223 2.52 12.07 1.89
N SER A 224 2.19 10.99 2.60
CA SER A 224 1.76 9.72 2.00
C SER A 224 0.66 9.94 0.96
N GLY A 225 0.70 9.16 -0.13
CA GLY A 225 -0.14 9.32 -1.31
C GLY A 225 0.49 10.19 -2.42
N SER A 226 1.51 10.98 -2.11
CA SER A 226 2.33 11.66 -3.13
C SER A 226 3.44 10.72 -3.61
N HIS A 227 3.69 10.66 -4.92
CA HIS A 227 4.74 9.81 -5.48
C HIS A 227 5.71 10.54 -6.41
N HIS A 228 5.52 11.84 -6.69
CA HIS A 228 6.48 12.70 -7.43
C HIS A 228 6.52 14.11 -6.80
N PHE A 229 7.72 14.62 -6.54
CA PHE A 229 7.95 16.03 -6.24
C PHE A 229 9.09 16.54 -7.11
N LEU A 230 8.81 17.55 -7.94
CA LEU A 230 9.75 18.06 -8.94
C LEU A 230 9.92 19.56 -8.77
N LEU A 231 11.17 19.99 -8.71
CA LEU A 231 11.58 21.38 -8.67
C LEU A 231 12.13 21.79 -10.03
N TYR A 232 11.53 22.83 -10.58
CA TYR A 232 11.92 23.45 -11.83
C TYR A 232 12.25 24.92 -11.61
N THR A 233 13.17 25.43 -12.41
CA THR A 233 13.27 26.87 -12.69
C THR A 233 12.77 27.13 -14.12
N PHE A 234 12.73 28.40 -14.53
CA PHE A 234 12.44 28.80 -15.90
C PHE A 234 13.72 29.14 -16.66
N ASP A 235 13.76 28.83 -17.95
CA ASP A 235 14.82 29.28 -18.85
C ASP A 235 14.92 30.81 -18.85
N GLU A 236 16.14 31.36 -18.92
CA GLU A 236 16.38 32.81 -18.92
C GLU A 236 15.67 33.54 -20.07
N ASN A 237 15.39 32.85 -21.18
CA ASN A 237 14.69 33.39 -22.35
C ASN A 237 13.17 33.23 -22.28
N THR A 238 12.62 32.77 -21.14
CA THR A 238 11.17 32.60 -20.98
C THR A 238 10.46 33.95 -21.14
N PRO A 239 9.51 34.08 -22.09
CA PRO A 239 8.78 35.33 -22.27
C PRO A 239 7.97 35.68 -21.01
N SER A 240 7.98 36.94 -20.59
CA SER A 240 7.32 37.36 -19.33
C SER A 240 5.82 37.07 -19.29
N ASN A 241 5.14 36.99 -20.45
CA ASN A 241 3.72 36.63 -20.54
C ASN A 241 3.45 35.12 -20.44
N ILE A 242 4.50 34.29 -20.36
CA ILE A 242 4.42 32.84 -20.12
C ILE A 242 4.70 32.51 -18.65
N LEU A 243 5.43 33.38 -17.95
CA LEU A 243 5.69 33.21 -16.53
C LEU A 243 4.37 33.22 -15.74
N PRO A 244 4.13 32.21 -14.89
CA PRO A 244 2.95 32.16 -14.06
C PRO A 244 2.94 33.24 -12.98
N GLU A 245 1.75 33.52 -12.44
CA GLU A 245 1.62 34.24 -11.18
C GLU A 245 2.15 33.41 -10.01
N TYR A 246 2.71 34.09 -9.01
CA TYR A 246 3.25 33.43 -7.83
C TYR A 246 2.13 32.91 -6.91
N GLY A 247 2.32 31.71 -6.36
CA GLY A 247 1.43 31.11 -5.36
C GLY A 247 0.16 30.46 -5.91
N GLU A 248 -0.12 30.61 -7.21
CA GLU A 248 -1.30 30.03 -7.85
C GLU A 248 -1.09 28.55 -8.20
N ILE A 249 -2.07 27.71 -7.85
CA ILE A 249 -2.13 26.31 -8.28
C ILE A 249 -2.50 26.25 -9.76
N ARG A 250 -1.67 25.56 -10.54
CA ARG A 250 -1.87 25.34 -11.97
C ARG A 250 -1.92 23.87 -12.28
N ASP A 251 -3.14 23.36 -12.37
CA ASP A 251 -3.38 21.97 -12.73
C ASP A 251 -2.89 21.70 -14.15
N LEU A 252 -2.23 20.55 -14.36
CA LEU A 252 -1.88 20.07 -15.69
C LEU A 252 -3.11 19.61 -16.45
N ARG A 253 -4.08 19.04 -15.73
CA ARG A 253 -5.35 18.54 -16.24
C ARG A 253 -6.50 19.05 -15.38
N ASP A 254 -7.59 19.44 -16.01
CA ASP A 254 -8.82 19.79 -15.30
C ASP A 254 -9.53 18.55 -14.72
N GLU A 255 -10.66 18.77 -14.05
CA GLU A 255 -11.50 17.72 -13.46
C GLU A 255 -12.04 16.69 -14.47
N ASN A 256 -12.01 16.98 -15.76
CA ASN A 256 -12.41 16.07 -16.83
C ASN A 256 -11.20 15.39 -17.50
N GLY A 257 -9.99 15.60 -16.97
CA GLY A 257 -8.74 15.07 -17.50
C GLY A 257 -8.20 15.80 -18.73
N ILE A 258 -8.80 16.92 -19.12
CA ILE A 258 -8.40 17.72 -20.29
C ILE A 258 -7.16 18.54 -19.92
N LEU A 259 -6.15 18.53 -20.80
CA LEU A 259 -4.90 19.27 -20.58
C LEU A 259 -5.13 20.78 -20.55
N ASN A 260 -4.58 21.43 -19.53
CA ASN A 260 -4.49 22.88 -19.45
C ASN A 260 -3.36 23.37 -20.37
N ILE A 261 -3.74 23.95 -21.51
CA ILE A 261 -2.77 24.40 -22.52
C ILE A 261 -1.84 25.50 -21.99
N THR A 262 -2.32 26.37 -21.09
CA THR A 262 -1.48 27.41 -20.48
C THR A 262 -0.40 26.78 -19.60
N THR A 263 -0.77 25.83 -18.74
CA THR A 263 0.19 25.07 -17.92
C THR A 263 1.18 24.32 -18.80
N LEU A 264 0.68 23.62 -19.83
CA LEU A 264 1.53 22.87 -20.78
C LEU A 264 2.51 23.77 -21.54
N THR A 265 2.10 24.99 -21.87
CA THR A 265 2.95 25.97 -22.55
C THR A 265 4.07 26.47 -21.63
N SER A 266 3.77 26.76 -20.36
CA SER A 266 4.82 27.17 -19.41
C SER A 266 5.84 26.05 -19.19
N MET A 267 5.38 24.79 -19.17
CA MET A 267 6.26 23.62 -18.99
C MET A 267 7.32 23.48 -20.09
N GLN A 268 7.11 24.04 -21.29
CA GLN A 268 8.11 24.01 -22.36
C GLN A 268 9.39 24.81 -22.01
N TYR A 269 9.30 25.68 -21.00
CA TYR A 269 10.39 26.52 -20.53
C TYR A 269 10.94 26.07 -19.17
N HIS A 270 10.44 24.94 -18.63
CA HIS A 270 10.95 24.40 -17.38
C HIS A 270 12.36 23.85 -17.56
N VAL A 271 13.28 24.28 -16.71
CA VAL A 271 14.60 23.68 -16.54
C VAL A 271 14.58 22.89 -15.24
N PHE A 272 14.79 21.58 -15.35
CA PHE A 272 14.79 20.69 -14.18
C PHE A 272 15.95 21.04 -13.24
N PHE A 273 15.64 21.19 -11.95
CA PHE A 273 16.63 21.46 -10.92
C PHE A 273 16.86 20.24 -10.03
N ASN A 274 15.81 19.74 -9.40
CA ASN A 274 15.87 18.55 -8.54
C ASN A 274 14.49 17.90 -8.40
N GLY A 275 14.42 16.71 -7.83
CA GLY A 275 13.17 16.04 -7.55
C GLY A 275 13.36 14.64 -7.00
N THR A 276 12.28 14.07 -6.50
CA THR A 276 12.26 12.72 -5.96
C THR A 276 10.93 12.03 -6.28
N GLN A 277 10.98 10.70 -6.39
CA GLN A 277 9.80 9.85 -6.42
C GLN A 277 9.57 9.17 -5.06
N TRP A 278 10.47 9.43 -4.10
CA TRP A 278 10.47 8.87 -2.77
C TRP A 278 9.80 9.79 -1.78
N PRO A 279 9.09 9.26 -0.76
CA PRO A 279 8.46 10.08 0.27
C PRO A 279 9.42 11.07 0.94
N SER A 280 10.70 10.71 1.02
CA SER A 280 11.75 11.59 1.54
C SER A 280 13.01 11.54 0.67
N LEU A 281 13.75 12.65 0.67
CA LEU A 281 15.08 12.78 0.08
C LEU A 281 15.92 13.67 1.00
N ASP A 282 17.16 13.26 1.28
CA ASP A 282 18.20 14.11 1.84
C ASP A 282 19.47 13.94 1.00
N PHE A 283 19.72 14.91 0.14
CA PHE A 283 20.84 14.89 -0.78
C PHE A 283 21.80 16.03 -0.45
N LYS A 284 23.06 15.71 -0.14
CA LYS A 284 24.12 16.69 0.11
C LYS A 284 25.20 16.56 -0.98
N LEU A 285 25.55 17.69 -1.60
CA LEU A 285 26.71 17.78 -2.48
C LEU A 285 28.00 17.65 -1.66
N PRO A 286 29.08 17.10 -2.25
CA PRO A 286 30.39 17.07 -1.61
C PRO A 286 30.81 18.47 -1.17
N GLU A 287 31.50 18.54 -0.03
CA GLU A 287 32.19 19.77 0.38
C GLU A 287 33.37 20.00 -0.58
N GLU A 288 33.54 21.24 -1.05
CA GLU A 288 34.70 21.66 -1.85
C GLU A 288 36.00 21.60 -1.04
#